data_AF-T1G235-F1
#
_entry.id   AF-T1G235-F1
#
_cell.length_a   1.000
_cell.length_b   1.000
_cell.length_c   1.000
_cell.angle_alpha   90.00
_cell.angle_beta   90.00
_cell.angle_gamma   90.00
#
_symmetry.space_group_name_H-M   'P 1'
#
loop_
_entity.id
_entity.type
_entity.pdbx_description
1 polymer ?
#
loop_
_entity_poly.entity_id
_entity_poly.type
_entity_poly.pdbx_seq_one_letter_code
_entity_poly.pdbx_strand_id
1 'polypeptide(L)' 'GLGFNIEGGLNSPLGHRPISIKKLHRGVFCAMWHIGDVIVSVNGTAMEGMTSVQAWNHMKTLTDGEIKILVLKKKKMN' A
#
# COMPACT_ATOMS: atom_id res chain seq x y z
N GLY A 1 0.92 13.68 -3.44
CA GLY A 1 0.83 12.23 -3.76
C GLY A 1 1.59 11.44 -2.71
N LEU A 2 1.13 10.24 -2.35
CA LEU A 2 1.60 9.50 -1.15
C LEU A 2 3.06 9.02 -1.17
N GLY A 3 3.80 9.21 -2.27
CA GLY A 3 5.22 8.86 -2.35
C GLY A 3 5.52 7.39 -2.64
N PHE A 4 4.50 6.60 -3.01
CA PHE A 4 4.68 5.20 -3.45
C PHE A 4 3.62 4.78 -4.46
N ASN A 5 3.88 3.65 -5.13
CA ASN A 5 2.92 2.93 -5.97
C ASN A 5 2.59 1.59 -5.34
N ILE A 6 1.38 1.09 -5.60
CA ILE A 6 0.91 -0.21 -5.11
C ILE A 6 0.77 -1.25 -6.22
N GLU A 7 0.75 -2.52 -5.82
CA GLU A 7 0.34 -3.65 -6.65
C GLU A 7 -0.42 -4.70 -5.85
N GLY A 8 -0.89 -5.74 -6.54
CA GLY A 8 -1.70 -6.81 -5.96
C GLY A 8 -3.18 -6.48 -5.97
N GLY A 9 -3.89 -6.93 -4.94
CA GLY A 9 -5.33 -6.80 -4.81
C GLY A 9 -6.11 -8.00 -5.36
N LEU A 10 -7.42 -7.94 -5.15
CA LEU A 10 -8.38 -8.87 -5.74
C LEU A 10 -8.28 -8.86 -7.26
N ASN A 11 -8.23 -10.06 -7.85
CA ASN A 11 -8.15 -10.27 -9.30
C ASN A 11 -6.96 -9.57 -9.98
N SER A 12 -5.83 -9.42 -9.29
CA SER A 12 -4.61 -8.89 -9.93
C SER A 12 -4.15 -9.82 -11.07
N PRO A 13 -3.35 -9.33 -12.05
CA PRO A 13 -2.86 -10.14 -13.16
C PRO A 13 -2.04 -11.40 -12.79
N LEU A 14 -1.53 -11.50 -11.56
CA LEU A 14 -0.86 -12.72 -11.05
C LEU A 14 -1.66 -13.38 -9.93
N GLY A 15 -2.99 -13.25 -9.95
CA GLY A 15 -3.91 -13.84 -8.98
C GLY A 15 -4.27 -12.92 -7.81
N HIS A 16 -5.18 -13.40 -6.96
CA HIS A 16 -5.55 -12.70 -5.73
C HIS A 16 -4.36 -12.66 -4.78
N ARG A 17 -3.97 -11.45 -4.36
CA ARG A 17 -2.86 -11.24 -3.42
C ARG A 17 -3.03 -9.91 -2.66
N PRO A 18 -2.31 -9.71 -1.56
CA PRO A 18 -2.42 -8.48 -0.76
C PRO A 18 -2.02 -7.22 -1.55
N ILE A 19 -2.55 -6.07 -1.12
CA ILE A 19 -2.08 -4.77 -1.59
C ILE A 19 -0.67 -4.52 -1.01
N SER A 20 0.32 -4.31 -1.87
CA SER A 20 1.72 -4.15 -1.46
C SER A 20 2.42 -3.01 -2.19
N ILE A 21 3.51 -2.51 -1.62
CA ILE A 21 4.30 -1.41 -2.18
C ILE A 21 5.11 -1.93 -3.38
N LYS A 22 4.75 -1.50 -4.58
CA LYS A 22 5.46 -1.82 -5.82
C LYS A 22 6.71 -0.98 -6.01
N LYS A 23 6.62 0.31 -5.68
CA LYS A 23 7.70 1.28 -5.90
C LYS A 23 7.60 2.39 -4.87
N LEU A 24 8.74 2.80 -4.33
CA LEU A 24 8.87 4.01 -3.52
C LEU A 24 9.40 5.13 -4.40
N HIS A 25 8.84 6.32 -4.24
CA HIS A 25 9.38 7.56 -4.81
C HIS A 25 10.24 8.24 -3.75
N ARG A 26 11.24 9.01 -4.19
CA ARG A 26 12.15 9.73 -3.28
C ARG A 26 11.33 10.62 -2.32
N GLY A 27 11.49 10.41 -1.03
CA GLY A 27 10.73 11.10 0.01
C GLY A 27 10.84 10.42 1.37
N VAL A 28 10.22 11.01 2.38
CA VAL A 28 10.35 10.62 3.80
C VAL A 28 9.95 9.16 4.05
N PHE A 29 8.95 8.65 3.33
CA PHE A 29 8.47 7.27 3.44
C PHE A 29 9.47 6.22 2.93
N CYS A 30 10.42 6.62 2.07
CA CYS A 30 11.42 5.70 1.51
C CYS A 30 12.41 5.18 2.56
N ALA A 31 12.55 5.88 3.71
CA ALA A 31 13.39 5.42 4.82
C ALA A 31 12.65 4.47 5.78
N MET A 32 11.32 4.53 5.82
CA MET A 32 10.51 3.72 6.73
C MET A 32 10.01 2.43 6.07
N TRP A 33 9.71 2.47 4.77
CA TRP A 33 9.05 1.40 4.05
C TRP A 33 9.94 0.75 3.01
N HIS A 34 9.62 -0.50 2.67
CA HIS A 34 10.33 -1.27 1.66
C HIS A 34 9.40 -1.70 0.52
N ILE A 35 9.97 -1.92 -0.65
CA ILE A 35 9.26 -2.59 -1.75
C ILE A 35 8.83 -3.99 -1.27
N GLY A 36 7.57 -4.33 -1.50
CA GLY A 36 6.95 -5.57 -1.06
C GLY A 36 6.34 -5.54 0.35
N ASP A 37 6.49 -4.44 1.10
CA ASP A 37 5.71 -4.24 2.33
C ASP A 37 4.20 -4.24 2.00
N VAL A 38 3.40 -4.89 2.84
CA VAL A 38 1.95 -5.08 2.61
C VAL A 38 1.18 -4.00 3.36
N ILE A 39 0.28 -3.31 2.65
CA ILE A 39 -0.60 -2.31 3.23
C ILE A 39 -1.85 -3.01 3.72
N VAL A 40 -2.02 -3.04 5.04
CA VAL A 40 -3.13 -3.73 5.71
C VAL A 40 -4.34 -2.80 5.83
N SER A 41 -4.12 -1.56 6.25
CA SER A 41 -5.19 -0.57 6.36
C SER A 41 -4.68 0.86 6.14
N VAL A 42 -5.59 1.74 5.72
CA VAL A 42 -5.34 3.17 5.58
C VAL A 42 -6.48 3.93 6.23
N ASN A 43 -6.18 4.77 7.23
CA ASN A 43 -7.13 5.47 8.07
C ASN A 43 -8.21 4.56 8.67
N GLY A 44 -7.82 3.35 9.08
CA GLY A 44 -8.72 2.34 9.66
C GLY A 44 -9.52 1.51 8.64
N THR A 45 -9.51 1.87 7.36
CA THR A 45 -10.13 1.07 6.30
C THR A 45 -9.21 -0.08 5.89
N ALA A 46 -9.70 -1.31 6.03
CA ALA A 46 -8.98 -2.51 5.60
C ALA A 46 -8.81 -2.55 4.07
N MET A 47 -7.63 -2.94 3.62
CA MET A 47 -7.31 -3.09 2.19
C MET A 47 -7.55 -4.51 1.67
N GLU A 48 -7.87 -5.45 2.56
CA GLU A 48 -8.18 -6.83 2.21
C GLU A 48 -9.42 -6.89 1.30
N GLY A 49 -9.36 -7.77 0.30
CA GLY A 49 -10.44 -7.92 -0.69
C GLY A 49 -10.58 -6.78 -1.71
N MET A 50 -9.84 -5.67 -1.58
CA MET A 50 -9.88 -4.60 -2.57
C MET A 50 -9.11 -4.98 -3.83
N THR A 51 -9.64 -4.60 -5.00
CA THR A 51 -8.85 -4.49 -6.23
C THR A 51 -7.80 -3.37 -6.09
N SER A 52 -6.74 -3.42 -6.89
CA SER A 52 -5.73 -2.34 -6.92
C SER A 52 -6.34 -0.97 -7.22
N VAL A 53 -7.35 -0.93 -8.09
CA VAL A 53 -8.07 0.29 -8.45
C VAL A 53 -8.87 0.83 -7.27
N GLN A 54 -9.58 -0.02 -6.54
CA GLN A 54 -10.33 0.39 -5.35
C GLN A 54 -9.41 0.93 -4.26
N ALA A 55 -8.32 0.21 -3.95
CA ALA A 55 -7.34 0.67 -2.98
C ALA A 55 -6.73 2.02 -3.38
N TRP A 56 -6.41 2.21 -4.68
CA TRP A 56 -5.88 3.47 -5.18
C TRP A 56 -6.90 4.61 -5.13
N ASN A 57 -8.16 4.34 -5.46
CA ASN A 57 -9.23 5.33 -5.36
C ASN A 57 -9.45 5.74 -3.90
N HIS A 58 -9.44 4.81 -2.95
CA HIS A 58 -9.48 5.11 -1.52
C HIS A 58 -8.29 5.97 -1.08
N MET A 59 -7.08 5.65 -1.54
CA MET A 59 -5.89 6.46 -1.23
C MET A 59 -5.96 7.89 -1.79
N LYS A 60 -6.66 8.09 -2.91
CA LYS A 60 -6.86 9.41 -3.53
C LYS A 60 -7.89 10.27 -2.82
N THR A 61 -8.84 9.68 -2.07
CA THR A 61 -9.84 10.45 -1.31
C THR A 61 -9.29 10.96 0.02
N LEU A 62 -8.08 10.56 0.40
CA LEU A 62 -7.41 11.05 1.61
C LEU A 62 -7.08 12.53 1.45
N THR A 63 -7.68 13.36 2.29
CA THR A 63 -7.41 14.80 2.37
C THR A 63 -6.03 15.07 2.94
N ASP A 64 -5.47 16.25 2.67
CA ASP A 64 -4.23 16.70 3.30
C ASP A 64 -4.38 16.71 4.83
N GLY A 65 -3.46 16.02 5.53
CA GLY A 65 -3.54 15.80 6.97
C GLY A 65 -2.74 14.57 7.42
N GLU A 66 -2.91 14.16 8.67
CA GLU A 66 -2.29 12.93 9.20
C GLU A 66 -2.92 11.69 8.55
N ILE A 67 -2.11 10.93 7.80
CA ILE A 67 -2.54 9.66 7.19
C ILE A 67 -1.93 8.50 7.98
N LYS A 68 -2.78 7.66 8.55
CA LYS A 68 -2.37 6.47 9.32
C LYS A 68 -2.39 5.25 8.42
N ILE A 69 -1.23 4.66 8.19
CA ILE A 69 -1.07 3.48 7.33
C ILE A 69 -0.50 2.34 8.17
N LEU A 70 -1.27 1.24 8.26
CA LEU A 70 -0.79 0.01 8.89
C LEU A 70 -0.11 -0.84 7.83
N VAL A 71 1.15 -1.17 8.08
CA VAL A 71 2.00 -1.92 7.16
C VAL A 71 2.51 -3.19 7.83
N LEU A 72 2.30 -4.34 7.17
CA LEU A 72 2.99 -5.58 7.50
C LEU A 72 4.33 -5.60 6.78
N LYS A 73 5.42 -5.59 7.56
CA LYS A 73 6.78 -5.60 7.03
C LYS A 73 7.09 -6.93 6.37
N LYS A 74 7.60 -6.89 5.14
CA LYS A 74 8.17 -8.09 4.53
C LYS A 74 9.38 -8.50 5.36
N LYS A 75 9.41 -9.74 5.84
CA LYS A 75 10.56 -10.29 6.58
C LYS A 75 11.79 -10.16 5.68
N LYS A 76 12.87 -9.52 6.15
CA LYS A 76 14.17 -9.66 5.49
C LYS A 76 14.50 -11.15 5.49
N MET A 77 14.52 -11.75 4.31
CA MET A 77 15.22 -13.02 4.14
C MET A 77 16.70 -12.66 4.21
N ASN A 78 17.33 -13.05 5.32
CA ASN A 78 18.78 -13.02 5.48
C ASN A 78 19.38 -14.13 4.64
#